data_AF-A0AAD8MU41-F1
#
_entry.id   AF-A0AAD8MU41-F1
#
_cell.length_a   1.000
_cell.length_b   1.000
_cell.length_c   1.000
_cell.angle_alpha   90.00
_cell.angle_beta   90.00
_cell.angle_gamma   90.00
#
_symmetry.space_group_name_H-M   'P 1'
#
loop_
_entity.id
_entity.type
_entity.pdbx_description
1 polymer ?
#
loop_
_entity_poly.entity_id
_entity_poly.type
_entity_poly.pdbx_seq_one_letter_code
_entity_poly.pdbx_strand_id
1 'polypeptide(L)'
;MVDKIGSNYSERSASYNFGGGISGSKREDGDAIKEQDRLLPIANVGRIMKQILPSNAKISKEGKETMQECVSEFISFVTGEASDKCHKEKRKTVNGDDICWALVSLGFDDYAEPLKRYLHRYRELEGEKANQQLRGGASNMNRNIQEFFEEASNQPAAPN
;
A
#
# COMPACT_ATOMS: atom_id res chain seq x y z
N MET A 1 31.48 -6.30 -13.97
CA MET A 1 30.16 -6.81 -14.39
C MET A 1 29.12 -5.93 -13.68
N VAL A 2 28.91 -4.72 -14.20
CA VAL A 2 28.08 -3.70 -13.52
C VAL A 2 26.69 -3.65 -14.19
N ASP A 3 25.67 -3.80 -13.34
CA ASP A 3 24.32 -3.22 -13.41
C ASP A 3 23.61 -3.16 -14.77
N LYS A 4 22.86 -4.22 -15.09
CA LYS A 4 21.70 -4.16 -16.01
C LYS A 4 20.34 -4.08 -15.29
N ILE A 5 20.36 -4.04 -13.95
CA ILE A 5 19.16 -3.97 -13.12
C ILE A 5 18.56 -2.55 -13.16
N GLY A 6 19.39 -1.50 -13.08
CA GLY A 6 18.91 -0.11 -12.99
C GLY A 6 18.13 0.41 -14.20
N SER A 7 18.42 -0.05 -15.42
CA SER A 7 17.74 0.43 -16.64
C SER A 7 16.28 -0.02 -16.72
N ASN A 8 15.94 -1.19 -16.17
CA ASN A 8 14.58 -1.72 -16.24
C ASN A 8 13.60 -1.02 -15.28
N TYR A 9 14.09 -0.47 -14.16
CA TYR A 9 13.24 0.23 -13.19
C TYR A 9 12.76 1.58 -13.72
N SER A 10 13.61 2.34 -14.41
CA SER A 10 13.24 3.66 -14.95
C SER A 10 12.26 3.58 -16.13
N GLU A 11 12.29 2.50 -16.92
CA GLU A 11 11.30 2.28 -18.00
C GLU A 11 9.97 1.75 -17.44
N ARG A 12 10.02 0.93 -16.38
CA ARG A 12 8.81 0.38 -15.74
C ARG A 12 8.10 1.42 -14.86
N SER A 13 8.82 2.38 -14.26
CA SER A 13 8.23 3.50 -13.52
C SER A 13 7.40 4.43 -14.41
N ALA A 14 7.82 4.67 -15.65
CA ALA A 14 7.03 5.39 -16.66
C ALA A 14 5.76 4.64 -17.07
N SER A 15 5.73 3.32 -16.88
CA SER A 15 4.63 2.42 -17.27
C SER A 15 3.51 2.31 -16.23
N TYR A 16 3.75 2.71 -14.96
CA TYR A 16 2.72 2.70 -13.91
C TYR A 16 1.81 3.93 -13.94
N ASN A 17 1.87 4.75 -14.99
CA ASN A 17 0.81 5.72 -15.27
C ASN A 17 -0.50 4.94 -15.45
N PHE A 18 -1.44 5.17 -14.52
CA PHE A 18 -2.79 4.61 -14.49
C PHE A 18 -3.62 5.10 -15.70
N GLY A 19 -3.24 4.66 -16.91
CA GLY A 19 -3.95 4.88 -18.17
C GLY A 19 -4.82 3.67 -18.52
N GLY A 20 -5.64 3.20 -17.58
CA GLY A 20 -6.61 2.12 -17.79
C GLY A 20 -7.99 2.68 -18.13
N GLY A 21 -8.39 2.54 -19.40
CA GLY A 21 -9.41 3.35 -20.05
C GLY A 21 -10.87 3.14 -19.60
N ILE A 22 -11.57 4.27 -19.48
CA ILE A 22 -13.01 4.39 -19.67
C ILE A 22 -13.23 4.68 -21.15
N SER A 23 -13.93 3.79 -21.84
CA SER A 23 -14.35 4.00 -23.22
C SER A 23 -15.34 5.18 -23.32
N GLY A 24 -14.92 6.29 -23.93
CA GLY A 24 -15.83 7.33 -24.41
C GLY A 24 -15.25 8.74 -24.40
N SER A 25 -14.78 9.17 -25.58
CA SER A 25 -14.68 10.58 -26.04
C SER A 25 -13.46 11.43 -25.64
N LYS A 26 -12.79 11.91 -26.72
CA LYS A 26 -11.83 13.01 -26.83
C LYS A 26 -10.54 12.94 -26.00
N ARG A 27 -9.42 12.84 -26.74
CA ARG A 27 -8.09 13.23 -26.29
C ARG A 27 -8.11 14.74 -26.04
N GLU A 28 -8.34 15.13 -24.81
CA GLU A 28 -7.89 16.43 -24.31
C GLU A 28 -6.60 16.17 -23.54
N ASP A 29 -5.64 17.05 -23.80
CA ASP A 29 -4.33 17.18 -23.15
C ASP A 29 -4.55 17.25 -21.62
N GLY A 30 -4.56 16.08 -21.00
CA GLY A 30 -5.08 15.87 -19.65
C GLY A 30 -3.99 16.12 -18.64
N ASP A 31 -3.97 17.36 -18.13
CA ASP A 31 -3.40 17.82 -16.86
C ASP A 31 -2.47 16.79 -16.21
N ALA A 32 -1.16 17.00 -16.36
CA ALA A 32 -0.17 16.27 -15.60
C ALA A 32 -0.53 16.45 -14.12
N ILE A 33 -1.21 15.44 -13.55
CA ILE A 33 -1.53 15.37 -12.12
C ILE A 33 -0.26 15.80 -11.42
N LYS A 34 -0.32 16.96 -10.75
CA LYS A 34 0.89 17.60 -10.23
C LYS A 34 1.59 16.56 -9.39
N GLU A 35 2.91 16.45 -9.55
CA GLU A 35 3.69 15.44 -8.83
C GLU A 35 3.40 15.48 -7.32
N GLN A 36 3.15 16.67 -6.78
CA GLN A 36 2.71 16.89 -5.39
C GLN A 36 1.39 16.22 -5.00
N ASP A 37 0.43 16.07 -5.91
CA ASP A 37 -0.85 15.40 -5.65
C ASP A 37 -0.68 13.87 -5.50
N ARG A 38 0.46 13.33 -5.95
CA ARG A 38 0.81 11.90 -5.83
C ARG A 38 1.57 11.58 -4.54
N LEU A 39 2.02 12.60 -3.81
CA LEU A 39 2.81 12.44 -2.59
C LEU A 39 1.91 12.37 -1.36
N LEU A 40 2.25 11.47 -0.43
CA LEU A 40 1.61 11.46 0.89
C LEU A 40 2.01 12.71 1.70
N PRO A 41 1.18 13.23 2.61
CA PRO A 41 1.55 14.38 3.43
C PRO A 41 2.87 14.15 4.19
N ILE A 42 3.85 15.02 3.99
CA ILE A 42 5.21 14.89 4.56
C ILE A 42 5.20 14.77 6.10
N ALA A 43 4.21 15.38 6.76
CA ALA A 43 4.04 15.30 8.20
C ALA A 43 3.68 13.88 8.66
N ASN A 44 2.85 13.16 7.90
CA ASN A 44 2.46 11.80 8.21
C ASN A 44 3.65 10.84 8.01
N VAL A 45 4.39 10.99 6.91
CA VAL A 45 5.63 10.23 6.66
C VAL A 45 6.62 10.44 7.80
N GLY A 46 6.90 11.70 8.15
CA GLY A 46 7.82 12.05 9.23
C GLY A 46 7.39 11.50 10.60
N ARG A 47 6.08 11.46 10.91
CA ARG A 47 5.55 10.87 12.15
C ARG A 47 5.80 9.36 12.21
N ILE A 48 5.55 8.62 11.12
CA ILE A 48 5.76 7.17 11.07
C ILE A 48 7.25 6.84 11.17
N MET A 49 8.10 7.53 10.40
CA MET A 49 9.55 7.36 10.48
C MET A 49 10.08 7.56 11.91
N LYS A 50 9.46 8.46 12.68
CA LYS A 50 9.82 8.73 14.08
C LYS A 50 9.51 7.60 15.05
N GLN A 51 8.50 6.76 14.76
CA GLN A 51 8.03 5.71 15.67
C GLN A 51 9.07 4.63 15.91
N ILE A 52 9.93 4.37 14.92
CA ILE A 52 10.98 3.34 14.99
C ILE A 52 12.35 3.91 15.43
N LEU A 53 12.41 5.19 15.79
CA LEU A 53 13.64 5.88 16.18
C LEU A 53 13.61 6.26 17.66
N PRO A 54 14.78 6.43 18.30
CA PRO A 54 14.86 7.02 19.63
C PRO A 54 14.18 8.39 19.70
N SER A 55 13.60 8.71 20.86
CA SER A 55 12.80 9.92 21.10
C SER A 55 13.54 11.23 20.79
N ASN A 56 14.86 11.25 20.99
CA ASN A 56 15.73 12.40 20.76
C ASN A 56 16.32 12.46 19.34
N ALA A 57 16.14 11.44 18.51
CA ALA A 57 16.69 11.43 17.17
C ALA A 57 16.06 12.56 16.33
N LYS A 58 16.79 13.06 15.33
CA LYS A 58 16.26 14.02 14.35
C LYS A 58 16.25 13.37 12.98
N ILE A 59 15.26 13.73 12.15
CA ILE A 59 15.21 13.34 10.74
C ILE A 59 15.36 14.64 9.95
N SER A 60 16.33 14.67 9.04
CA SER A 60 16.55 15.82 8.15
C SER A 60 15.34 16.07 7.26
N LYS A 61 15.29 17.24 6.62
CA LYS A 61 14.24 17.56 5.66
C LYS A 61 14.33 16.61 4.46
N GLU A 62 15.54 16.45 3.93
CA GLU A 62 15.87 15.63 2.77
C GLU A 62 15.52 14.17 3.04
N GLY A 63 15.79 13.65 4.24
CA GLY A 63 15.44 12.28 4.60
C GLY A 63 13.93 12.02 4.62
N LYS A 64 13.11 13.03 4.96
CA LYS A 64 11.65 12.91 4.87
C LYS A 64 11.18 12.96 3.42
N GLU A 65 11.77 13.83 2.59
CA GLU A 65 11.44 13.97 1.17
C GLU A 65 11.79 12.68 0.41
N THR A 66 12.98 12.12 0.61
CA THR A 66 13.36 10.82 0.02
C THR A 66 12.38 9.71 0.41
N MET A 67 12.02 9.61 1.70
CA MET A 67 11.05 8.59 2.13
C MET A 67 9.64 8.83 1.58
N GLN A 68 9.24 10.09 1.38
CA GLN A 68 7.96 10.46 0.78
C GLN A 68 7.90 10.00 -0.69
N GLU A 69 8.98 10.18 -1.44
CA GLU A 69 9.11 9.67 -2.81
C GLU A 69 9.09 8.13 -2.83
N CYS A 70 9.91 7.49 -1.99
CA CYS A 70 9.99 6.03 -1.94
C CYS A 70 8.66 5.37 -1.58
N VAL A 71 7.88 5.93 -0.65
CA VAL A 71 6.58 5.34 -0.27
C VAL A 71 5.53 5.51 -1.37
N SER A 72 5.54 6.64 -2.08
CA SER A 72 4.67 6.84 -3.25
C SER A 72 5.02 5.89 -4.39
N GLU A 73 6.32 5.67 -4.63
CA GLU A 73 6.78 4.65 -5.59
C GLU A 73 6.40 3.25 -5.13
N PHE A 74 6.56 2.91 -3.86
CA PHE A 74 6.19 1.61 -3.30
C PHE A 74 4.70 1.30 -3.52
N ILE A 75 3.81 2.27 -3.30
CA ILE A 75 2.38 2.12 -3.58
C ILE A 75 2.17 1.80 -5.07
N SER A 76 2.80 2.56 -5.95
CA SER A 76 2.69 2.36 -7.40
C SER A 76 3.24 1.01 -7.85
N PHE A 77 4.35 0.57 -7.26
CA PHE A 77 5.01 -0.70 -7.53
C PHE A 77 4.13 -1.90 -7.13
N VAL A 78 3.65 -1.93 -5.89
CA VAL A 78 2.81 -3.03 -5.40
C VAL A 78 1.46 -3.06 -6.12
N THR A 79 0.83 -1.90 -6.32
CA THR A 79 -0.46 -1.83 -7.02
C THR A 79 -0.34 -2.15 -8.50
N GLY A 80 0.79 -1.84 -9.14
CA GLY A 80 1.11 -2.26 -10.50
C GLY A 80 1.16 -3.78 -10.64
N GLU A 81 1.91 -4.46 -9.77
CA GLU A 81 2.03 -5.93 -9.79
C GLU A 81 0.67 -6.62 -9.50
N ALA A 82 -0.11 -6.09 -8.55
CA ALA A 82 -1.46 -6.57 -8.26
C ALA A 82 -2.43 -6.35 -9.44
N SER A 83 -2.33 -5.20 -10.10
CA SER A 83 -3.12 -4.87 -11.29
C SER A 83 -2.81 -5.83 -12.43
N ASP A 84 -1.55 -6.14 -12.68
CA ASP A 84 -1.13 -7.09 -13.72
C ASP A 84 -1.75 -8.47 -13.50
N LYS A 85 -1.73 -8.98 -12.25
CA LYS A 85 -2.41 -10.24 -11.91
C LYS A 85 -3.92 -10.15 -12.15
N CYS A 86 -4.57 -9.11 -11.65
CA CYS A 86 -6.01 -8.90 -11.81
C CYS A 86 -6.42 -8.95 -13.29
N HIS A 87 -5.67 -8.26 -14.16
CA HIS A 87 -5.91 -8.25 -15.60
C HIS A 87 -5.64 -9.61 -16.26
N LYS A 88 -4.57 -10.32 -15.86
CA LYS A 88 -4.29 -11.69 -16.34
C LYS A 88 -5.44 -12.66 -16.01
N GLU A 89 -6.11 -12.45 -14.88
CA GLU A 89 -7.31 -13.20 -14.47
C GLU A 89 -8.62 -12.67 -15.08
N LYS A 90 -8.55 -11.75 -16.04
CA LYS A 90 -9.70 -11.12 -16.73
C LYS A 90 -10.66 -10.38 -15.79
N ARG A 91 -10.17 -9.92 -14.64
CA ARG A 91 -10.91 -9.07 -13.70
C ARG A 91 -10.58 -7.61 -13.97
N LYS A 92 -11.57 -6.72 -13.78
CA LYS A 92 -11.44 -5.26 -13.93
C LYS A 92 -11.19 -4.54 -12.61
N THR A 93 -11.38 -5.23 -11.49
CA THR A 93 -11.30 -4.65 -10.15
C THR A 93 -10.26 -5.42 -9.35
N VAL A 94 -9.21 -4.70 -8.95
CA VAL A 94 -8.20 -5.19 -8.01
C VAL A 94 -8.84 -5.35 -6.64
N ASN A 95 -8.59 -6.46 -5.97
CA ASN A 95 -9.11 -6.74 -4.63
C ASN A 95 -7.97 -6.93 -3.60
N GLY A 96 -8.33 -7.15 -2.34
CA GLY A 96 -7.33 -7.34 -1.27
C GLY A 96 -6.45 -8.58 -1.43
N ASP A 97 -6.95 -9.65 -2.06
CA ASP A 97 -6.18 -10.87 -2.28
C ASP A 97 -5.09 -10.66 -3.37
N ASP A 98 -5.35 -9.78 -4.34
CA ASP A 98 -4.34 -9.36 -5.32
C ASP A 98 -3.16 -8.64 -4.67
N ILE A 99 -3.45 -7.76 -3.71
CA ILE A 99 -2.42 -7.04 -2.94
C ILE A 99 -1.61 -8.02 -2.10
N CYS A 100 -2.26 -8.94 -1.39
CA CYS A 100 -1.57 -9.95 -0.60
C CYS A 100 -0.68 -10.86 -1.47
N TRP A 101 -1.15 -11.23 -2.66
CA TRP A 101 -0.34 -11.98 -3.61
C TRP A 101 0.84 -11.18 -4.15
N ALA A 102 0.63 -9.90 -4.50
CA ALA A 102 1.68 -9.04 -5.03
C ALA A 102 2.82 -8.89 -4.01
N LEU A 103 2.51 -8.71 -2.72
CA LEU A 103 3.53 -8.66 -1.67
C LEU A 103 4.38 -9.94 -1.60
N VAL A 104 3.76 -11.13 -1.68
CA VAL A 104 4.50 -12.41 -1.75
C VAL A 104 5.35 -12.48 -3.02
N SER A 105 4.78 -12.15 -4.17
CA SER A 105 5.48 -12.20 -5.47
C SER A 105 6.71 -11.28 -5.52
N LEU A 106 6.64 -10.14 -4.82
CA LEU A 106 7.69 -9.14 -4.75
C LEU A 106 8.72 -9.41 -3.63
N GLY A 107 8.55 -10.48 -2.83
CA GLY A 107 9.46 -10.87 -1.76
C GLY A 107 9.23 -10.14 -0.42
N PHE A 108 8.02 -9.62 -0.19
CA PHE A 108 7.59 -8.98 1.06
C PHE A 108 6.74 -9.93 1.92
N ASP A 109 7.13 -11.21 2.00
CA ASP A 109 6.38 -12.27 2.69
C ASP A 109 6.06 -11.94 4.15
N ASP A 110 7.02 -11.35 4.86
CA ASP A 110 6.87 -10.92 6.26
C ASP A 110 5.75 -9.89 6.46
N TYR A 111 5.40 -9.14 5.42
CA TYR A 111 4.29 -8.19 5.43
C TYR A 111 2.99 -8.78 4.86
N ALA A 112 3.10 -9.71 3.91
CA ALA A 112 1.94 -10.33 3.27
C ALA A 112 1.10 -11.12 4.28
N GLU A 113 1.75 -11.85 5.19
CA GLU A 113 1.07 -12.74 6.12
C GLU A 113 0.26 -11.99 7.20
N PRO A 114 0.80 -10.96 7.88
CA PRO A 114 -0.01 -10.05 8.70
C PRO A 114 -1.15 -9.38 7.92
N LEU A 115 -0.91 -8.98 6.66
CA LEU A 115 -1.93 -8.32 5.85
C LEU A 115 -3.09 -9.25 5.49
N LYS A 116 -2.83 -10.53 5.21
CA LYS A 116 -3.90 -11.53 4.99
C LYS A 116 -4.78 -11.71 6.22
N ARG A 117 -4.17 -11.82 7.41
CA ARG A 117 -4.92 -11.90 8.67
C ARG A 117 -5.78 -10.66 8.89
N TYR A 118 -5.22 -9.48 8.64
CA TYR A 118 -5.96 -8.23 8.67
C TYR A 118 -7.15 -8.24 7.69
N LEU A 119 -6.93 -8.65 6.44
CA LEU A 119 -7.97 -8.72 5.41
C LEU A 119 -9.10 -9.66 5.80
N HIS A 120 -8.77 -10.82 6.38
CA HIS A 120 -9.75 -11.76 6.92
C HIS A 120 -10.61 -11.09 8.00
N ARG A 121 -9.98 -10.46 8.98
CA ARG A 121 -10.69 -9.78 10.07
C ARG A 121 -11.55 -8.62 9.58
N TYR A 122 -11.05 -7.86 8.60
CA TYR A 122 -11.80 -6.77 7.97
C TYR A 122 -13.09 -7.30 7.30
N ARG A 123 -13.01 -8.43 6.58
CA ARG A 123 -14.17 -9.06 5.93
C ARG A 123 -15.21 -9.56 6.94
N GLU A 124 -14.78 -10.15 8.05
CA GLU A 124 -15.68 -10.55 9.15
C GLU A 124 -16.45 -9.34 9.70
N LEU A 125 -15.73 -8.25 10.01
CA LEU A 125 -16.31 -7.04 10.57
C LEU A 125 -17.26 -6.33 9.60
N GLU A 126 -16.94 -6.28 8.31
CA GLU A 126 -17.85 -5.73 7.29
C GLU A 126 -19.12 -6.59 7.16
N GLY A 127 -19.00 -7.91 7.27
CA GLY A 127 -20.15 -8.82 7.34
C GLY A 127 -21.01 -8.59 8.59
N GLU A 128 -20.38 -8.40 9.75
CA GLU A 128 -21.06 -8.07 11.00
C GLU A 128 -21.76 -6.72 10.94
N LYS A 129 -21.13 -5.69 10.34
CA LYS A 129 -21.75 -4.37 10.13
C LYS A 129 -22.96 -4.44 9.21
N ALA A 130 -22.89 -5.20 8.13
CA ALA A 130 -24.06 -5.42 7.26
C ALA A 130 -25.22 -6.07 8.06
N ASN A 131 -24.90 -6.96 8.99
CA ASN A 131 -25.87 -7.60 9.88
C ASN A 131 -26.33 -6.69 11.05
N GLN A 132 -25.48 -5.78 11.52
CA GLN A 132 -25.77 -4.81 12.60
C GLN A 132 -26.47 -3.54 12.10
N GLN A 133 -26.33 -3.14 10.83
CA GLN A 133 -27.14 -2.08 10.23
C GLN A 133 -28.62 -2.50 10.17
N LEU A 134 -28.91 -3.80 10.13
CA LEU A 134 -30.25 -4.35 10.35
C LEU A 134 -30.71 -4.27 11.83
N ARG A 135 -29.80 -4.00 12.78
CA ARG A 135 -30.03 -4.07 14.25
C ARG A 135 -29.60 -2.83 15.06
N GLY A 136 -29.10 -1.76 14.44
CA GLY A 136 -28.87 -0.44 15.07
C GLY A 136 -27.65 -0.27 15.98
N GLY A 137 -26.56 -1.04 15.82
CA GLY A 137 -25.35 -0.94 16.66
C GLY A 137 -24.16 -0.22 16.00
N ALA A 138 -23.43 0.63 16.75
CA ALA A 138 -22.20 1.29 16.29
C ALA A 138 -20.94 0.45 16.62
N SER A 139 -20.09 0.18 15.62
CA SER A 139 -18.87 -0.64 15.75
C SER A 139 -17.58 0.20 15.77
N ASN A 140 -16.70 -0.06 16.75
CA ASN A 140 -15.45 0.69 16.98
C ASN A 140 -14.25 0.04 16.26
N MET A 141 -14.30 0.04 14.93
CA MET A 141 -13.37 -0.68 14.04
C MET A 141 -11.90 -0.26 14.18
N ASN A 142 -11.62 1.03 14.40
CA ASN A 142 -10.25 1.55 14.41
C ASN A 142 -9.41 1.06 15.60
N ARG A 143 -10.03 0.81 16.77
CA ARG A 143 -9.31 0.34 17.96
C ARG A 143 -8.82 -1.10 17.83
N ASN A 144 -9.70 -2.00 17.37
CA ASN A 144 -9.37 -3.43 17.24
C ASN A 144 -8.29 -3.69 16.18
N ILE A 145 -8.24 -2.85 15.15
CA ILE A 145 -7.21 -2.92 14.10
C ILE A 145 -5.85 -2.52 14.67
N GLN A 146 -5.82 -1.46 15.47
CA GLN A 146 -4.59 -0.94 16.05
C GLN A 146 -3.99 -1.94 17.05
N GLU A 147 -4.83 -2.56 17.89
CA GLU A 147 -4.43 -3.65 18.80
C GLU A 147 -3.84 -4.84 18.03
N PHE A 148 -4.41 -5.22 16.89
CA PHE A 148 -3.89 -6.33 16.07
C PHE A 148 -2.50 -6.05 15.47
N PHE A 149 -2.25 -4.84 14.96
CA PHE A 149 -0.92 -4.47 14.46
C PHE A 149 0.12 -4.36 15.58
N GLU A 150 -0.31 -3.93 16.76
CA GLU A 150 0.52 -3.86 17.95
C GLU A 150 0.88 -5.27 18.45
N GLU A 151 -0.06 -6.22 18.38
CA GLU A 151 0.17 -7.64 18.69
C GLU A 151 1.05 -8.33 17.64
N ALA A 152 0.85 -8.05 16.34
CA ALA A 152 1.65 -8.61 15.27
C ALA A 152 3.10 -8.08 15.26
N SER A 153 3.31 -6.83 15.67
CA SER A 153 4.66 -6.24 15.76
C SER A 153 5.45 -6.67 17.00
N ASN A 154 4.77 -7.22 18.03
CA ASN A 154 5.39 -7.72 19.26
C ASN A 154 5.69 -9.23 19.25
N GLN A 155 5.50 -9.93 18.13
CA GLN A 155 5.88 -11.34 18.05
C GLN A 155 7.41 -11.47 18.07
N PRO A 156 7.97 -12.35 18.93
CA PRO A 156 9.41 -12.55 18.99
C PRO A 156 9.91 -13.05 17.63
N ALA A 157 11.02 -12.46 17.16
CA ALA A 157 11.71 -12.95 15.96
C ALA A 157 11.94 -14.46 16.10
N ALA A 158 11.59 -15.22 15.06
CA ALA A 158 11.78 -16.67 15.06
C ALA A 158 13.25 -16.97 15.41
N PRO A 159 13.50 -17.93 16.33
CA PRO A 159 14.87 -18.30 16.66
C PRO A 159 15.58 -18.82 15.40
N ASN A 160 16.78 -18.27 15.15
CA ASN A 160 17.68 -18.70 14.07
C ASN A 160 18.02 -20.19 14.15
#